data_AF-A0A2N2ISK7-F1
#
_entry.id   AF-A0A2N2ISK7-F1
#
_cell.length_a   1.000
_cell.length_b   1.000
_cell.length_c   1.000
_cell.angle_alpha   90.00
_cell.angle_beta   90.00
_cell.angle_gamma   90.00
#
_symmetry.space_group_name_H-M   'P 1'
#
loop_
_entity.id
_entity.type
_entity.pdbx_description
1 polymer ?
#
loop_
_entity_poly.entity_id
_entity_poly.type
_entity_poly.pdbx_seq_one_letter_code
_entity_poly.pdbx_strand_id
1 'polypeptide(L)'
;MAGEYGASCVAVILSGTGSDGAQGIKAVHAAGGVVFAQDVDSSRFDGMPRNAALTCVVDFVGSPEQIVSALFKTAGDETGEPDTNEERERLREKDALEPKQLIFRKLSDAFGIDFSQYKDGTILRRLDRRMMMRAVADMSEYAELLEGDPEEVDHLYRDLLIDVTSFFRNPEAFSYLAETTLPDLLAHHPENEEFRVWSVACASGEEAYSLAMILDEVMANRSQKRSVRIFATDIHKSSLKTASAGYYSNEKLANVSTARREKYFYRTGADGWTVRPNIRRMVTFAPHNILSDPPFLHMHLISCRNMLIYLEKSAQVETLTRFSAALEQQGILFLGSSESVLDTQSEFLTVDGRLKIYRKQGTITSRPLYSLLPEKKKATAGSERGSSKMPLSSLYPLLLERCMPTGFLVNSKGDLLHTFGGAGKYLQIIGPVRTDIAGILHGNLRVAVMTAIERSRKNRTPVRFSDVS
;
A
#
# COMPACT_ATOMS: atom_id res chain seq x y z
N MET A 1 8.30 31.20 -21.14
CA MET A 1 6.95 30.76 -20.74
C MET A 1 6.94 30.05 -19.39
N ALA A 2 7.22 28.75 -19.27
CA ALA A 2 7.15 28.06 -17.96
C ALA A 2 8.04 28.70 -16.86
N GLY A 3 9.29 29.05 -17.19
CA GLY A 3 10.19 29.71 -16.24
C GLY A 3 9.90 31.19 -15.96
N GLU A 4 8.96 31.80 -16.68
CA GLU A 4 8.64 33.23 -16.59
C GLU A 4 7.27 33.46 -15.94
N TYR A 5 6.28 32.63 -16.27
CA TYR A 5 4.90 32.73 -15.78
C TYR A 5 4.55 31.71 -14.69
N GLY A 6 5.41 30.71 -14.44
CA GLY A 6 5.25 29.75 -13.34
C GLY A 6 3.86 29.11 -13.30
N ALA A 7 3.19 29.24 -12.15
CA ALA A 7 1.86 28.69 -11.91
C ALA A 7 0.73 29.31 -12.77
N SER A 8 0.97 30.47 -13.38
CA SER A 8 0.01 31.12 -14.29
C SER A 8 0.11 30.59 -15.73
N CYS A 9 0.97 29.61 -15.99
CA CYS A 9 1.12 29.03 -17.32
C CYS A 9 0.13 27.87 -17.53
N VAL A 10 -0.54 27.86 -18.67
CA VAL A 10 -1.40 26.75 -19.10
C VAL A 10 -0.89 26.17 -20.41
N ALA A 11 -0.76 24.84 -20.47
CA ALA A 11 -0.41 24.11 -21.68
C ALA A 11 -1.58 23.25 -22.15
N VAL A 12 -1.87 23.25 -23.45
CA VAL A 12 -2.93 22.42 -24.04
C VAL A 12 -2.34 21.59 -25.17
N ILE A 13 -2.44 20.27 -25.07
CA ILE A 13 -2.04 19.32 -26.12
C ILE A 13 -3.29 18.86 -26.86
N LEU A 14 -3.34 19.09 -28.17
CA LEU A 14 -4.44 18.65 -29.03
C LEU A 14 -3.99 17.54 -29.99
N SER A 15 -4.95 17.00 -30.74
CA SER A 15 -4.76 15.98 -31.78
C SER A 15 -3.55 16.28 -32.68
N GLY A 16 -2.63 15.33 -32.79
CA GLY A 16 -1.39 15.43 -33.56
C GLY A 16 -0.58 14.13 -33.51
N THR A 17 0.46 14.00 -34.32
CA THR A 17 1.27 12.76 -34.44
C THR A 17 2.63 12.82 -33.73
N GLY A 18 3.03 13.99 -33.22
CA GLY A 18 4.35 14.23 -32.59
C GLY A 18 4.47 13.75 -31.14
N SER A 19 5.68 13.86 -30.58
CA SER A 19 6.01 13.51 -29.19
C SER A 19 6.73 14.64 -28.42
N ASP A 20 7.02 15.74 -29.10
CA ASP A 20 7.70 16.93 -28.58
C ASP A 20 6.87 17.68 -27.53
N GLY A 21 5.55 17.72 -27.69
CA GLY A 21 4.62 18.28 -26.70
C GLY A 21 4.77 17.66 -25.29
N ALA A 22 5.17 16.39 -25.21
CA ALA A 22 5.38 15.67 -23.94
C ALA A 22 6.55 16.21 -23.10
N GLN A 23 7.53 16.88 -23.72
CA GLN A 23 8.62 17.54 -22.99
C GLN A 23 8.20 18.93 -22.48
N GLY A 24 7.47 19.69 -23.29
CA GLY A 24 6.98 21.02 -22.94
C GLY A 24 6.05 21.00 -21.73
N ILE A 25 5.11 20.05 -21.69
CA ILE A 25 4.15 19.93 -20.57
C ILE A 25 4.82 19.57 -19.25
N LYS A 26 5.93 18.81 -19.27
CA LYS A 26 6.70 18.49 -18.05
C LYS A 26 7.33 19.74 -17.45
N ALA A 27 7.81 20.66 -18.30
CA ALA A 27 8.37 21.93 -17.84
C ALA A 27 7.29 22.85 -17.26
N VAL A 28 6.10 22.89 -17.88
CA VAL A 28 4.96 23.67 -17.37
C VAL A 28 4.48 23.13 -16.03
N HIS A 29 4.26 21.82 -15.93
CA HIS A 29 3.86 21.17 -14.68
C HIS A 29 4.92 21.33 -13.57
N ALA A 30 6.21 21.19 -13.88
CA ALA A 30 7.29 21.40 -12.91
C ALA A 30 7.37 22.85 -12.40
N ALA A 31 6.90 23.81 -13.19
CA ALA A 31 6.79 25.21 -12.81
C ALA A 31 5.48 25.55 -12.06
N GLY A 32 4.62 24.56 -11.81
CA GLY A 32 3.33 24.70 -11.13
C GLY A 32 2.16 25.10 -12.03
N GLY A 33 2.35 25.12 -13.35
CA GLY A 33 1.30 25.42 -14.33
C GLY A 33 0.41 24.22 -14.65
N VAL A 34 -0.74 24.47 -15.30
CA VAL A 34 -1.76 23.45 -15.58
C VAL A 34 -1.65 22.92 -17.01
N VAL A 35 -1.82 21.62 -17.18
CA VAL A 35 -1.66 20.91 -18.45
C VAL A 35 -2.96 20.21 -18.83
N PHE A 36 -3.48 20.51 -20.01
CA PHE A 36 -4.64 19.87 -20.62
C PHE A 36 -4.17 19.01 -21.81
N ALA A 37 -4.83 17.89 -22.06
CA ALA A 37 -4.67 17.12 -23.29
C ALA A 37 -6.02 16.69 -23.87
N GLN A 38 -6.12 16.63 -25.19
CA GLN A 38 -7.30 16.11 -25.86
C GLN A 38 -7.47 14.61 -25.54
N ASP A 39 -8.71 14.15 -25.38
CA ASP A 39 -8.96 12.72 -25.27
C ASP A 39 -8.73 12.01 -26.62
N VAL A 40 -8.43 10.71 -26.57
CA VAL A 40 -8.14 9.91 -27.77
C VAL A 40 -9.39 9.75 -28.63
N ASP A 41 -10.57 9.68 -28.03
CA ASP A 41 -11.83 9.40 -28.73
C ASP A 41 -12.28 10.60 -29.59
N SER A 42 -11.97 11.83 -29.17
CA SER A 42 -12.20 13.05 -29.96
C SER A 42 -11.01 13.43 -30.86
N SER A 43 -9.87 12.74 -30.77
CA SER A 43 -8.66 13.07 -31.52
C SER A 43 -8.66 12.47 -32.93
N ARG A 44 -8.41 13.30 -33.95
CA ARG A 44 -8.22 12.81 -35.34
C ARG A 44 -6.90 12.03 -35.51
N PHE A 45 -5.88 12.43 -34.76
CA PHE A 45 -4.57 11.77 -34.65
C PHE A 45 -4.18 11.74 -33.17
N ASP A 46 -4.09 10.55 -32.60
CA ASP A 46 -4.00 10.33 -31.16
C ASP A 46 -2.56 10.25 -30.64
N GLY A 47 -1.55 10.22 -31.52
CA GLY A 47 -0.15 10.03 -31.14
C GLY A 47 0.33 11.03 -30.08
N MET A 48 0.08 12.33 -30.27
CA MET A 48 0.51 13.38 -29.35
C MET A 48 -0.31 13.41 -28.05
N PRO A 49 -1.66 13.37 -28.08
CA PRO A 49 -2.46 13.25 -26.86
C PRO A 49 -2.15 12.01 -26.01
N ARG A 50 -1.96 10.85 -26.65
CA ARG A 50 -1.59 9.60 -25.99
C ARG A 50 -0.23 9.70 -25.31
N ASN A 51 0.76 10.27 -26.00
CA ASN A 51 2.09 10.51 -25.42
C ASN A 51 2.04 11.51 -24.26
N ALA A 52 1.23 12.56 -24.36
CA ALA A 52 1.02 13.52 -23.27
C ALA A 52 0.41 12.82 -22.05
N ALA A 53 -0.65 12.02 -22.22
CA ALA A 53 -1.26 11.26 -21.13
C ALA A 53 -0.27 10.31 -20.43
N LEU A 54 0.62 9.67 -21.19
CA LEU A 54 1.66 8.77 -20.65
C LEU A 54 2.70 9.47 -19.77
N THR A 55 2.85 10.79 -19.88
CA THR A 55 3.80 11.54 -19.03
C THR A 55 3.36 11.65 -17.58
N CYS A 56 2.09 11.38 -17.28
CA CYS A 56 1.47 11.54 -15.96
C CYS A 56 1.53 12.98 -15.40
N VAL A 57 1.82 13.99 -16.23
CA VAL A 57 1.81 15.41 -15.85
C VAL A 57 0.65 16.20 -16.47
N VAL A 58 -0.31 15.50 -17.08
CA VAL A 58 -1.53 16.11 -17.64
C VAL A 58 -2.60 16.15 -16.55
N ASP A 59 -3.10 17.35 -16.26
CA ASP A 59 -4.07 17.65 -15.22
C ASP A 59 -5.52 17.40 -15.68
N PHE A 60 -5.81 17.60 -16.96
CA PHE A 60 -7.14 17.34 -17.55
C PHE A 60 -7.07 16.69 -18.92
N VAL A 61 -7.89 15.67 -19.16
CA VAL A 61 -8.07 15.04 -20.47
C VAL A 61 -9.54 15.06 -20.87
N GLY A 62 -9.87 15.61 -22.04
CA GLY A 62 -11.24 15.68 -22.51
C GLY A 62 -11.35 16.19 -23.95
N SER A 63 -12.56 16.31 -24.46
CA SER A 63 -12.79 16.84 -25.81
C SER A 63 -12.39 18.31 -25.88
N PRO A 64 -12.17 18.89 -27.08
CA PRO A 64 -11.88 20.32 -27.21
C PRO A 64 -12.89 21.20 -26.47
N GLU A 65 -14.17 20.85 -26.52
CA GLU A 65 -15.25 21.56 -25.82
C GLU A 65 -15.11 21.47 -24.30
N GLN A 66 -14.78 20.28 -23.79
CA GLN A 66 -14.56 20.06 -22.36
C GLN A 66 -13.29 20.75 -21.86
N ILE A 67 -12.22 20.77 -22.66
CA ILE A 67 -10.98 21.51 -22.37
C ILE A 67 -11.30 22.99 -22.27
N VAL A 68 -12.05 23.56 -23.22
CA VAL A 68 -12.46 24.97 -23.17
C VAL A 68 -13.24 25.28 -21.89
N SER A 69 -14.21 24.44 -21.52
CA SER A 69 -14.95 24.62 -20.26
C SER A 69 -14.03 24.59 -19.04
N ALA A 70 -13.07 23.67 -19.01
CA ALA A 70 -12.11 23.55 -17.91
C ALA A 70 -11.10 24.70 -17.86
N LEU A 71 -10.72 25.26 -19.02
CA LEU A 71 -9.86 26.44 -19.11
C LEU A 71 -10.52 27.67 -18.46
N PHE A 72 -11.80 27.92 -18.73
CA PHE A 72 -12.54 29.03 -18.11
C PHE A 72 -12.62 28.89 -16.58
N LYS A 73 -12.87 27.68 -16.07
CA LYS A 73 -12.86 27.39 -14.63
C LYS A 73 -11.49 27.61 -13.99
N THR A 74 -10.41 27.34 -14.73
CA THR A 74 -9.03 27.47 -14.24
C THR A 74 -8.53 28.91 -14.28
N ALA A 75 -9.04 29.74 -15.20
CA ALA A 75 -8.63 31.13 -15.36
C ALA A 75 -9.34 32.12 -14.41
N GLY A 76 -10.40 31.68 -13.71
CA GLY A 76 -11.20 32.52 -12.82
C GLY A 76 -12.21 33.38 -13.59
N ASP A 77 -13.49 33.26 -13.25
CA ASP A 77 -14.53 34.19 -13.68
C ASP A 77 -14.26 35.57 -13.07
N GLU A 78 -13.74 36.51 -13.87
CA GLU A 78 -13.71 37.95 -13.56
C GLU A 78 -14.97 38.70 -14.01
N THR A 79 -16.10 38.01 -14.20
CA THR A 79 -17.39 38.69 -14.41
C THR A 79 -18.26 38.51 -13.18
N GLY A 80 -18.17 39.48 -12.27
CA GLY A 80 -18.98 39.53 -11.06
C GLY A 80 -20.46 39.71 -11.33
N GLU A 81 -21.28 38.86 -10.72
CA GLU A 81 -22.61 39.17 -10.21
C GLU A 81 -22.80 38.47 -8.85
N PRO A 82 -23.51 39.09 -7.89
CA PRO A 82 -23.53 38.63 -6.51
C PRO A 82 -24.52 37.47 -6.32
N ASP A 83 -24.02 36.32 -5.87
CA ASP A 83 -24.82 35.12 -5.63
C ASP A 83 -25.53 35.19 -4.27
N THR A 84 -26.87 35.11 -4.31
CA THR A 84 -27.81 35.09 -3.19
C THR A 84 -27.77 33.78 -2.36
N ASN A 85 -26.61 33.12 -2.27
CA ASN A 85 -26.48 31.79 -1.68
C ASN A 85 -26.07 31.79 -0.18
N GLU A 86 -25.71 32.95 0.38
CA GLU A 86 -25.20 33.05 1.76
C GLU A 86 -26.22 32.69 2.86
N GLU A 87 -27.53 32.77 2.59
CA GLU A 87 -28.57 32.39 3.57
C GLU A 87 -28.87 30.88 3.58
N ARG A 88 -28.54 30.16 2.51
CA ARG A 88 -28.75 28.70 2.43
C ARG A 88 -27.60 27.90 3.05
N GLU A 89 -26.38 28.43 3.02
CA GLU A 89 -25.22 27.77 3.62
C GLU A 89 -25.21 27.84 5.15
N ARG A 90 -25.68 28.95 5.76
CA ARG A 90 -25.61 29.14 7.22
C ARG A 90 -26.55 28.24 8.03
N LEU A 91 -27.47 27.52 7.40
CA LEU A 91 -28.47 26.66 8.06
C LEU A 91 -28.13 25.15 8.03
N ARG A 92 -27.06 24.73 7.33
CA ARG A 92 -26.69 23.30 7.19
C ARG A 92 -25.53 22.84 8.08
N GLU A 93 -24.83 23.75 8.74
CA GLU A 93 -23.66 23.39 9.54
C GLU A 93 -23.97 23.26 11.04
N LYS A 94 -24.01 22.01 11.51
CA LYS A 94 -23.15 21.63 12.66
C LYS A 94 -22.94 20.13 12.89
N ASP A 95 -23.62 19.22 12.17
CA ASP A 95 -23.48 17.77 12.41
C ASP A 95 -23.40 16.87 11.15
N ALA A 96 -23.38 17.42 9.93
CA ALA A 96 -23.22 16.63 8.71
C ALA A 96 -21.74 16.47 8.35
N LEU A 97 -21.29 15.23 8.09
CA LEU A 97 -19.98 14.99 7.47
C LEU A 97 -19.94 15.64 6.09
N GLU A 98 -18.80 16.24 5.73
CA GLU A 98 -18.52 16.69 4.36
C GLU A 98 -18.80 15.56 3.34
N PRO A 99 -19.40 15.82 2.16
CA PRO A 99 -19.77 14.80 1.18
C PRO A 99 -18.64 13.83 0.80
N LYS A 100 -17.42 14.35 0.66
CA LYS A 100 -16.20 13.55 0.43
C LYS A 100 -15.94 12.55 1.56
N GLN A 101 -16.11 12.96 2.81
CA GLN A 101 -15.90 12.10 3.97
C GLN A 101 -16.98 11.01 4.04
N LEU A 102 -18.21 11.30 3.61
CA LEU A 102 -19.26 10.29 3.47
C LEU A 102 -18.87 9.22 2.44
N ILE A 103 -18.37 9.63 1.27
CA ILE A 103 -17.88 8.71 0.22
C ILE A 103 -16.73 7.84 0.75
N PHE A 104 -15.73 8.44 1.40
CA PHE A 104 -14.60 7.70 1.96
C PHE A 104 -15.03 6.73 3.05
N ARG A 105 -15.98 7.12 3.90
CA ARG A 105 -16.54 6.25 4.92
C ARG A 105 -17.25 5.05 4.29
N LYS A 106 -18.05 5.24 3.23
CA LYS A 106 -18.72 4.12 2.53
C LYS A 106 -17.71 3.14 1.95
N LEU A 107 -16.65 3.65 1.31
CA LEU A 107 -15.57 2.81 0.78
C LEU A 107 -14.82 2.06 1.89
N SER A 108 -14.56 2.73 3.02
CA SER A 108 -13.93 2.12 4.19
C SER A 108 -14.81 1.04 4.84
N ASP A 109 -16.11 1.30 4.99
CA ASP A 109 -17.07 0.34 5.55
C ASP A 109 -17.24 -0.88 4.62
N ALA A 110 -17.20 -0.70 3.30
CA ALA A 110 -17.35 -1.77 2.33
C ALA A 110 -16.06 -2.59 2.10
N PHE A 111 -14.89 -1.94 2.06
CA PHE A 111 -13.63 -2.56 1.61
C PHE A 111 -12.50 -2.52 2.64
N GLY A 112 -12.69 -1.87 3.79
CA GLY A 112 -11.69 -1.76 4.85
C GLY A 112 -10.50 -0.86 4.49
N ILE A 113 -10.66 0.07 3.56
CA ILE A 113 -9.59 0.96 3.08
C ILE A 113 -9.94 2.40 3.43
N ASP A 114 -9.05 3.03 4.20
CA ASP A 114 -9.14 4.42 4.54
C ASP A 114 -8.51 5.29 3.44
N PHE A 115 -9.35 5.78 2.53
CA PHE A 115 -8.92 6.69 1.46
C PHE A 115 -8.50 8.07 1.96
N SER A 116 -8.71 8.43 3.25
CA SER A 116 -8.17 9.67 3.81
C SER A 116 -6.65 9.64 3.97
N GLN A 117 -6.02 8.46 3.85
CA GLN A 117 -4.56 8.30 3.86
C GLN A 117 -3.95 8.47 2.45
N TYR A 118 -4.78 8.70 1.43
CA TYR A 118 -4.38 8.87 0.03
C TYR A 118 -4.42 10.34 -0.38
N LYS A 119 -3.59 10.71 -1.35
CA LYS A 119 -3.52 12.08 -1.84
C LYS A 119 -4.80 12.50 -2.55
N ASP A 120 -5.34 13.62 -2.10
CA ASP A 120 -6.57 14.21 -2.63
C ASP A 120 -6.55 14.36 -4.15
N GLY A 121 -5.49 14.95 -4.74
CA GLY A 121 -5.43 15.15 -6.19
C GLY A 121 -5.56 13.86 -7.02
N THR A 122 -5.12 12.71 -6.50
CA THR A 122 -5.28 11.42 -7.20
C THR A 122 -6.70 10.89 -7.07
N ILE A 123 -7.28 10.97 -5.88
CA ILE A 123 -8.60 10.42 -5.57
C ILE A 123 -9.71 11.27 -6.17
N LEU A 124 -9.64 12.60 -6.00
CA LEU A 124 -10.66 13.54 -6.50
C LEU A 124 -10.80 13.46 -8.02
N ARG A 125 -9.70 13.39 -8.77
CA ARG A 125 -9.75 13.26 -10.24
C ARG A 125 -10.46 11.98 -10.70
N ARG A 126 -10.34 10.89 -9.95
CA ARG A 126 -11.03 9.61 -10.26
C ARG A 126 -12.50 9.66 -9.85
N LEU A 127 -12.78 10.32 -8.73
CA LEU A 127 -14.13 10.60 -8.28
C LEU A 127 -14.89 11.45 -9.30
N ASP A 128 -14.29 12.55 -9.78
CA ASP A 128 -14.86 13.42 -10.79
C ASP A 128 -15.17 12.66 -12.09
N ARG A 129 -14.24 11.78 -12.52
CA ARG A 129 -14.47 10.92 -13.70
C ARG A 129 -15.67 9.98 -13.49
N ARG A 130 -15.81 9.35 -12.31
CA ARG A 130 -16.96 8.50 -11.98
C ARG A 130 -18.26 9.31 -11.99
N MET A 131 -18.26 10.49 -11.38
CA MET A 131 -19.40 11.41 -11.35
C MET A 131 -19.83 11.81 -12.77
N MET A 132 -18.87 12.14 -13.64
CA MET A 132 -19.14 12.42 -15.07
C MET A 132 -19.75 11.22 -15.80
N MET A 133 -19.23 10.01 -15.59
CA MET A 133 -19.79 8.79 -16.20
C MET A 133 -21.20 8.46 -15.70
N ARG A 134 -21.55 8.89 -14.48
CA ARG A 134 -22.88 8.74 -13.89
C ARG A 134 -23.78 9.96 -14.11
N ALA A 135 -23.30 10.99 -14.79
CA ALA A 135 -23.98 12.26 -15.04
C ALA A 135 -24.48 12.96 -13.76
N VAL A 136 -23.66 12.89 -12.70
CA VAL A 136 -23.93 13.50 -11.38
C VAL A 136 -23.23 14.84 -11.29
N ALA A 137 -23.93 15.87 -10.79
CA ALA A 137 -23.48 17.26 -10.85
C ALA A 137 -22.46 17.60 -9.74
N ASP A 138 -22.61 17.02 -8.56
CA ASP A 138 -21.77 17.32 -7.39
C ASP A 138 -21.55 16.11 -6.46
N MET A 139 -20.60 16.26 -5.53
CA MET A 139 -20.22 15.17 -4.62
C MET A 139 -21.31 14.80 -3.61
N SER A 140 -22.26 15.71 -3.32
CA SER A 140 -23.36 15.42 -2.41
C SER A 140 -24.34 14.45 -3.06
N GLU A 141 -24.73 14.75 -4.30
CA GLU A 141 -25.57 13.87 -5.11
C GLU A 141 -24.88 12.51 -5.34
N TYR A 142 -23.55 12.51 -5.53
CA TYR A 142 -22.81 11.26 -5.68
C TYR A 142 -22.77 10.45 -4.37
N ALA A 143 -22.61 11.10 -3.22
CA ALA A 143 -22.64 10.43 -1.93
C ALA A 143 -24.01 9.78 -1.66
N GLU A 144 -25.10 10.42 -2.07
CA GLU A 144 -26.46 9.86 -2.03
C GLU A 144 -26.63 8.69 -2.99
N LEU A 145 -26.12 8.79 -4.23
CA LEU A 145 -26.15 7.70 -5.19
C LEU A 145 -25.50 6.42 -4.63
N LEU A 146 -24.35 6.56 -3.96
CA LEU A 146 -23.64 5.45 -3.33
C LEU A 146 -24.42 4.79 -2.18
N GLU A 147 -25.46 5.42 -1.61
CA GLU A 147 -26.34 4.77 -0.63
C GLU A 147 -27.30 3.77 -1.27
N GLY A 148 -27.79 4.10 -2.46
CA GLY A 148 -28.77 3.28 -3.18
C GLY A 148 -28.15 2.22 -4.09
N ASP A 149 -26.86 2.34 -4.43
CA ASP A 149 -26.22 1.53 -5.48
C ASP A 149 -24.89 0.89 -5.01
N PRO A 150 -24.95 -0.31 -4.39
CA PRO A 150 -23.75 -1.04 -3.97
C PRO A 150 -22.81 -1.41 -5.12
N GLU A 151 -23.32 -1.52 -6.35
CA GLU A 151 -22.51 -1.82 -7.53
C GLU A 151 -21.67 -0.60 -7.92
N GLU A 152 -22.23 0.61 -7.81
CA GLU A 152 -21.47 1.85 -7.98
C GLU A 152 -20.36 2.02 -6.94
N VAL A 153 -20.57 1.58 -5.69
CA VAL A 153 -19.50 1.59 -4.66
C VAL A 153 -18.33 0.70 -5.09
N ASP A 154 -18.60 -0.48 -5.66
CA ASP A 154 -17.57 -1.38 -6.18
C ASP A 154 -16.89 -0.82 -7.44
N HIS A 155 -17.64 -0.17 -8.34
CA HIS A 155 -17.07 0.50 -9.50
C HIS A 155 -16.15 1.66 -9.12
N LEU A 156 -16.57 2.51 -8.19
CA LEU A 156 -15.74 3.59 -7.64
C LEU A 156 -14.47 3.00 -7.03
N TYR A 157 -14.61 1.97 -6.19
CA TYR A 157 -13.49 1.28 -5.57
C TYR A 157 -12.45 0.81 -6.60
N ARG A 158 -12.88 0.14 -7.68
CA ARG A 158 -11.98 -0.29 -8.76
C ARG A 158 -11.31 0.88 -9.48
N ASP A 159 -12.02 1.98 -9.70
CA ASP A 159 -11.51 3.14 -10.44
C ASP A 159 -10.51 3.97 -9.61
N LEU A 160 -10.64 3.93 -8.28
CA LEU A 160 -9.69 4.54 -7.34
C LEU A 160 -8.37 3.78 -7.24
N LEU A 161 -8.38 2.45 -7.44
CA LEU A 161 -7.18 1.62 -7.37
C LEU A 161 -6.49 1.54 -8.74
N ILE A 162 -5.30 2.13 -8.83
CA ILE A 162 -4.50 2.09 -10.06
C ILE A 162 -3.71 0.78 -10.10
N ASP A 163 -4.04 -0.10 -11.05
CA ASP A 163 -3.49 -1.45 -11.19
C ASP A 163 -2.49 -1.61 -12.36
N VAL A 164 -2.02 -0.49 -12.92
CA VAL A 164 -1.10 -0.49 -14.06
C VAL A 164 0.30 -0.93 -13.63
N THR A 165 0.68 -2.12 -14.09
CA THR A 165 2.01 -2.69 -13.90
C THR A 165 2.50 -3.41 -15.16
N SER A 166 3.80 -3.69 -15.22
CA SER A 166 4.47 -4.39 -16.32
C SER A 166 5.68 -5.18 -15.82
N PHE A 167 6.01 -6.26 -16.53
CA PHE A 167 7.20 -7.05 -16.24
C PHE A 167 8.46 -6.19 -16.37
N PHE A 168 9.39 -6.34 -15.43
CA PHE A 168 10.68 -5.66 -15.40
C PHE A 168 10.55 -4.13 -15.52
N ARG A 169 9.53 -3.54 -14.89
CA ARG A 169 9.31 -2.08 -14.87
C ARG A 169 10.56 -1.36 -14.35
N ASN A 170 11.11 -0.46 -15.15
CA ASN A 170 12.47 0.09 -15.01
C ASN A 170 13.55 -1.01 -15.15
N PRO A 171 13.85 -1.46 -16.38
CA PRO A 171 14.75 -2.60 -16.63
C PRO A 171 16.12 -2.43 -15.98
N GLU A 172 16.67 -1.21 -15.99
CA GLU A 172 17.96 -0.91 -15.38
C GLU A 172 18.02 -1.20 -13.87
N ALA A 173 16.94 -0.91 -13.14
CA ALA A 173 16.86 -1.21 -11.72
C ALA A 173 16.82 -2.72 -11.46
N PHE A 174 16.09 -3.47 -12.31
CA PHE A 174 16.05 -4.94 -12.25
C PHE A 174 17.40 -5.57 -12.63
N SER A 175 18.12 -5.01 -13.61
CA SER A 175 19.47 -5.45 -13.96
C SER A 175 20.44 -5.24 -12.80
N TYR A 176 20.46 -4.05 -12.19
CA TYR A 176 21.30 -3.78 -11.03
C TYR A 176 20.97 -4.69 -9.83
N LEU A 177 19.67 -4.89 -9.58
CA LEU A 177 19.19 -5.81 -8.54
C LEU A 177 19.70 -7.24 -8.79
N ALA A 178 19.64 -7.73 -10.03
CA ALA A 178 20.08 -9.09 -10.40
C ALA A 178 21.61 -9.25 -10.42
N GLU A 179 22.35 -8.25 -10.90
CA GLU A 179 23.80 -8.35 -11.12
C GLU A 179 24.62 -7.98 -9.89
N THR A 180 24.10 -7.11 -9.02
CA THR A 180 24.85 -6.57 -7.88
C THR A 180 24.16 -6.88 -6.55
N THR A 181 22.92 -6.42 -6.36
CA THR A 181 22.29 -6.42 -5.03
C THR A 181 21.88 -7.81 -4.55
N LEU A 182 21.23 -8.62 -5.38
CA LEU A 182 20.80 -9.97 -5.01
C LEU A 182 21.97 -10.94 -4.79
N PRO A 183 23.02 -10.95 -5.64
CA PRO A 183 24.21 -11.77 -5.38
C PRO A 183 24.86 -11.46 -4.03
N ASP A 184 25.00 -10.17 -3.68
CA ASP A 184 25.55 -9.71 -2.40
C ASP A 184 24.64 -10.14 -1.24
N LEU A 185 23.34 -9.86 -1.34
CA LEU A 185 22.37 -10.20 -0.31
C LEU A 185 22.31 -11.72 -0.07
N LEU A 186 22.26 -12.53 -1.13
CA LEU A 186 22.22 -13.99 -1.00
C LEU A 186 23.46 -14.57 -0.32
N ALA A 187 24.64 -13.97 -0.55
CA ALA A 187 25.91 -14.40 0.04
C ALA A 187 26.02 -14.14 1.55
N HIS A 188 25.31 -13.12 2.05
CA HIS A 188 25.31 -12.75 3.47
C HIS A 188 24.31 -13.54 4.32
N HIS A 189 23.47 -14.37 3.69
CA HIS A 189 22.51 -15.22 4.38
C HIS A 189 22.88 -16.71 4.21
N PRO A 190 22.57 -17.59 5.19
CA PRO A 190 22.85 -19.03 5.10
C PRO A 190 22.03 -19.76 4.02
N GLU A 191 22.64 -20.71 3.28
CA GLU A 191 21.97 -21.49 2.22
C GLU A 191 20.84 -22.41 2.70
N ASN A 192 20.88 -22.82 3.98
CA ASN A 192 19.86 -23.65 4.62
C ASN A 192 18.61 -22.88 5.07
N GLU A 193 18.62 -21.56 5.00
CA GLU A 193 17.47 -20.71 5.37
C GLU A 193 16.63 -20.32 4.15
N GLU A 194 15.31 -20.17 4.36
CA GLU A 194 14.41 -19.70 3.30
C GLU A 194 14.66 -18.22 3.02
N PHE A 195 14.92 -17.88 1.76
CA PHE A 195 15.03 -16.49 1.31
C PHE A 195 13.64 -15.91 1.07
N ARG A 196 13.28 -14.94 1.91
CA ARG A 196 11.95 -14.35 1.98
C ARG A 196 11.91 -12.95 1.38
N VAL A 197 10.99 -12.74 0.44
CA VAL A 197 10.78 -11.48 -0.27
C VAL A 197 9.34 -11.04 -0.10
N TRP A 198 9.09 -9.74 0.01
CA TRP A 198 7.75 -9.18 0.00
C TRP A 198 7.59 -8.19 -1.16
N SER A 199 6.73 -8.52 -2.13
CA SER A 199 6.29 -7.59 -3.17
C SER A 199 4.95 -6.97 -2.73
N VAL A 200 5.01 -5.70 -2.34
CA VAL A 200 3.90 -4.91 -1.81
C VAL A 200 3.21 -4.19 -2.96
N ALA A 201 1.87 -4.19 -2.97
CA ALA A 201 1.04 -3.68 -4.06
C ALA A 201 1.40 -4.34 -5.41
N CYS A 202 1.34 -5.67 -5.45
CA CYS A 202 1.81 -6.45 -6.59
C CYS A 202 0.92 -6.32 -7.84
N ALA A 203 -0.24 -5.69 -7.75
CA ALA A 203 -1.24 -5.57 -8.80
C ALA A 203 -1.49 -6.94 -9.48
N SER A 204 -1.43 -7.02 -10.81
CA SER A 204 -1.63 -8.24 -11.57
C SER A 204 -0.44 -9.22 -11.56
N GLY A 205 0.55 -9.02 -10.69
CA GLY A 205 1.60 -9.99 -10.36
C GLY A 205 2.89 -9.90 -11.18
N GLU A 206 2.97 -9.02 -12.16
CA GLU A 206 4.13 -8.89 -13.06
C GLU A 206 5.44 -8.64 -12.29
N GLU A 207 5.44 -7.77 -11.27
CA GLU A 207 6.63 -7.49 -10.46
C GLU A 207 7.06 -8.71 -9.63
N ALA A 208 6.11 -9.38 -8.96
CA ALA A 208 6.38 -10.56 -8.15
C ALA A 208 6.99 -11.70 -9.00
N TYR A 209 6.48 -11.88 -10.22
CA TYR A 209 7.05 -12.85 -11.17
C TYR A 209 8.40 -12.39 -11.73
N SER A 210 8.61 -11.11 -12.00
CA SER A 210 9.93 -10.58 -12.37
C SER A 210 10.98 -10.85 -11.29
N LEU A 211 10.63 -10.64 -10.01
CA LEU A 211 11.50 -10.95 -8.86
C LEU A 211 11.79 -12.46 -8.78
N ALA A 212 10.79 -13.31 -8.98
CA ALA A 212 10.97 -14.75 -9.00
C ALA A 212 11.92 -15.22 -10.11
N MET A 213 11.79 -14.65 -11.32
CA MET A 213 12.65 -14.98 -12.45
C MET A 213 14.10 -14.58 -12.23
N ILE A 214 14.36 -13.35 -11.74
CA ILE A 214 15.76 -12.93 -11.49
C ILE A 214 16.38 -13.71 -10.34
N LEU A 215 15.61 -14.11 -9.32
CA LEU A 215 16.11 -14.94 -8.23
C LEU A 215 16.49 -16.33 -8.73
N ASP A 216 15.67 -16.95 -9.59
CA ASP A 216 16.02 -18.22 -10.26
C ASP A 216 17.31 -18.08 -11.08
N GLU A 217 17.47 -17.00 -11.85
CA GLU A 217 18.67 -16.72 -12.65
C GLU A 217 19.93 -16.57 -11.77
N VAL A 218 19.85 -15.76 -10.71
CA VAL A 218 20.98 -15.49 -9.81
C VAL A 218 21.39 -16.77 -9.07
N MET A 219 20.44 -17.55 -8.55
CA MET A 219 20.75 -18.81 -7.87
C MET A 219 21.34 -19.84 -8.83
N ALA A 220 20.81 -19.96 -10.05
CA ALA A 220 21.32 -20.88 -11.07
C ALA A 220 22.77 -20.54 -11.45
N ASN A 221 23.09 -19.25 -11.65
CA ASN A 221 24.45 -18.80 -11.99
C ASN A 221 25.47 -19.07 -10.87
N ARG A 222 25.02 -19.18 -9.62
CA ARG A 222 25.87 -19.46 -8.46
C ARG A 222 25.87 -20.94 -8.06
N SER A 223 25.19 -21.80 -8.83
CA SER A 223 24.95 -23.21 -8.48
C SER A 223 24.34 -23.41 -7.08
N GLN A 224 23.59 -22.43 -6.60
CA GLN A 224 22.94 -22.46 -5.28
C GLN A 224 21.56 -23.10 -5.36
N LYS A 225 21.22 -23.90 -4.37
CA LYS A 225 19.88 -24.47 -4.18
C LYS A 225 19.32 -24.00 -2.86
N ARG A 226 18.65 -22.85 -2.86
CA ARG A 226 17.99 -22.28 -1.69
C ARG A 226 16.47 -22.25 -1.88
N SER A 227 15.71 -22.45 -0.80
CA SER A 227 14.27 -22.20 -0.79
C SER A 227 14.00 -20.71 -0.91
N VAL A 228 13.10 -20.30 -1.81
CA VAL A 228 12.68 -18.90 -1.96
C VAL A 228 11.18 -18.81 -1.77
N ARG A 229 10.74 -17.83 -0.99
CA ARG A 229 9.33 -17.49 -0.81
C ARG A 229 9.11 -16.00 -1.04
N ILE A 230 8.28 -15.68 -2.02
CA ILE A 230 7.84 -14.32 -2.34
C ILE A 230 6.39 -14.18 -1.87
N PHE A 231 6.17 -13.34 -0.87
CA PHE A 231 4.84 -12.88 -0.48
C PHE A 231 4.48 -11.72 -1.41
N ALA A 232 3.47 -11.90 -2.24
CA ALA A 232 3.00 -10.87 -3.16
C ALA A 232 1.61 -10.43 -2.73
N THR A 233 1.47 -9.17 -2.34
CA THR A 233 0.24 -8.72 -1.70
C THR A 233 -0.34 -7.47 -2.32
N ASP A 234 -1.66 -7.39 -2.31
CA ASP A 234 -2.41 -6.26 -2.82
C ASP A 234 -3.76 -6.16 -2.10
N ILE A 235 -4.38 -4.99 -2.15
CA ILE A 235 -5.75 -4.79 -1.66
C ILE A 235 -6.79 -5.14 -2.73
N HIS A 236 -6.42 -5.06 -4.02
CA HIS A 236 -7.31 -5.27 -5.15
C HIS A 236 -7.48 -6.76 -5.47
N LYS A 237 -8.58 -7.36 -4.99
CA LYS A 237 -8.86 -8.80 -5.11
C LYS A 237 -8.90 -9.30 -6.55
N SER A 238 -9.39 -8.51 -7.50
CA SER A 238 -9.44 -8.88 -8.93
C SER A 238 -8.03 -8.94 -9.54
N SER A 239 -7.15 -7.99 -9.22
CA SER A 239 -5.75 -8.05 -9.63
C SER A 239 -5.05 -9.28 -9.06
N LEU A 240 -5.30 -9.63 -7.80
CA LEU A 240 -4.78 -10.86 -7.19
C LEU A 240 -5.28 -12.14 -7.87
N LYS A 241 -6.53 -12.16 -8.36
CA LYS A 241 -7.05 -13.30 -9.14
C LYS A 241 -6.27 -13.45 -10.45
N THR A 242 -6.04 -12.35 -11.17
CA THR A 242 -5.21 -12.33 -12.39
C THR A 242 -3.79 -12.80 -12.10
N ALA A 243 -3.17 -12.27 -11.04
CA ALA A 243 -1.82 -12.61 -10.62
C ALA A 243 -1.67 -14.09 -10.27
N SER A 244 -2.62 -14.63 -9.50
CA SER A 244 -2.65 -16.04 -9.09
C SER A 244 -2.89 -16.98 -10.26
N ALA A 245 -3.72 -16.59 -11.25
CA ALA A 245 -3.89 -17.34 -12.49
C ALA A 245 -2.57 -17.42 -13.29
N GLY A 246 -1.76 -16.35 -13.25
CA GLY A 246 -0.46 -16.28 -13.91
C GLY A 246 -0.54 -16.36 -15.43
N TYR A 247 -1.67 -15.96 -16.00
CA TYR A 247 -1.91 -15.88 -17.44
C TYR A 247 -1.76 -14.43 -17.90
N TYR A 248 -1.00 -14.20 -18.96
CA TYR A 248 -0.68 -12.89 -19.51
C TYR A 248 -0.77 -12.91 -21.04
N SER A 249 -1.24 -11.80 -21.62
CA SER A 249 -1.27 -11.61 -23.07
C SER A 249 0.12 -11.27 -23.63
N ASN A 250 0.26 -11.31 -24.96
CA ASN A 250 1.49 -10.91 -25.64
C ASN A 250 1.91 -9.47 -25.30
N GLU A 251 0.96 -8.54 -25.20
CA GLU A 251 1.21 -7.13 -24.89
C GLU A 251 1.84 -6.96 -23.51
N LYS A 252 1.33 -7.69 -22.51
CA LYS A 252 1.88 -7.68 -21.14
C LYS A 252 3.30 -8.24 -21.07
N LEU A 253 3.67 -9.13 -22.01
CA LEU A 253 5.01 -9.71 -22.09
C LEU A 253 5.98 -8.93 -23.00
N ALA A 254 5.62 -7.75 -23.49
CA ALA A 254 6.48 -6.94 -24.37
C ALA A 254 7.87 -6.68 -23.78
N ASN A 255 7.95 -6.49 -22.46
CA ASN A 255 9.21 -6.23 -21.74
C ASN A 255 9.94 -7.50 -21.27
N VAL A 256 9.42 -8.70 -21.58
CA VAL A 256 10.05 -9.98 -21.24
C VAL A 256 10.85 -10.47 -22.44
N SER A 257 12.17 -10.64 -22.25
CA SER A 257 13.06 -11.15 -23.28
C SER A 257 12.62 -12.53 -23.78
N THR A 258 12.93 -12.85 -25.04
CA THR A 258 12.58 -14.14 -25.66
C THR A 258 13.09 -15.31 -24.84
N ALA A 259 14.34 -15.25 -24.38
CA ALA A 259 14.96 -16.28 -23.53
C ALA A 259 14.18 -16.49 -22.22
N ARG A 260 13.79 -15.41 -21.52
CA ARG A 260 12.98 -15.52 -20.29
C ARG A 260 11.59 -16.05 -20.58
N ARG A 261 10.99 -15.65 -21.72
CA ARG A 261 9.66 -16.12 -22.13
C ARG A 261 9.65 -17.62 -22.36
N GLU A 262 10.61 -18.14 -23.11
CA GLU A 262 10.75 -19.57 -23.39
C GLU A 262 11.05 -20.38 -22.11
N LYS A 263 11.93 -19.85 -21.25
CA LYS A 263 12.33 -20.49 -20.00
C LYS A 263 11.21 -20.52 -18.95
N TYR A 264 10.48 -19.42 -18.76
CA TYR A 264 9.58 -19.25 -17.61
C TYR A 264 8.09 -19.27 -17.93
N PHE A 265 7.72 -19.29 -19.21
CA PHE A 265 6.33 -19.36 -19.64
C PHE A 265 6.12 -20.53 -20.60
N TYR A 266 4.86 -20.93 -20.72
CA TYR A 266 4.39 -21.79 -21.80
C TYR A 266 3.19 -21.12 -22.47
N ARG A 267 3.05 -21.32 -23.78
CA ARG A 267 1.90 -20.79 -24.53
C ARG A 267 0.62 -21.52 -24.11
N THR A 268 -0.44 -20.74 -23.93
CA THR A 268 -1.79 -21.21 -23.59
C THR A 268 -2.77 -20.48 -24.50
N GLY A 269 -3.37 -21.20 -25.46
CA GLY A 269 -4.25 -20.60 -26.48
C GLY A 269 -3.50 -19.88 -27.60
N ALA A 270 -4.20 -19.04 -28.37
CA ALA A 270 -3.65 -18.34 -29.53
C ALA A 270 -2.68 -17.21 -29.13
N ASP A 271 -3.04 -16.40 -28.12
CA ASP A 271 -2.33 -15.16 -27.77
C ASP A 271 -1.92 -15.06 -26.30
N GLY A 272 -2.00 -16.18 -25.58
CA GLY A 272 -1.81 -16.25 -24.14
C GLY A 272 -0.55 -16.99 -23.72
N TRP A 273 -0.01 -16.59 -22.58
CA TRP A 273 1.13 -17.24 -21.95
C TRP A 273 0.84 -17.45 -20.47
N THR A 274 1.23 -18.61 -19.95
CA THR A 274 1.09 -18.91 -18.53
C THR A 274 2.45 -19.13 -17.89
N VAL A 275 2.66 -18.53 -16.72
CA VAL A 275 3.89 -18.72 -15.94
C VAL A 275 4.03 -20.20 -15.56
N ARG A 276 5.22 -20.76 -15.73
CA ARG A 276 5.49 -22.17 -15.44
C ARG A 276 5.36 -22.47 -13.93
N PRO A 277 4.98 -23.70 -13.55
CA PRO A 277 4.76 -24.08 -12.15
C PRO A 277 5.98 -23.89 -11.24
N ASN A 278 7.21 -24.06 -11.75
CA ASN A 278 8.42 -23.88 -10.95
C ASN A 278 8.55 -22.44 -10.42
N ILE A 279 8.27 -21.44 -11.26
CA ILE A 279 8.26 -20.03 -10.86
C ILE A 279 7.02 -19.71 -10.02
N ARG A 280 5.84 -20.20 -10.41
CA ARG A 280 4.59 -19.95 -9.65
C ARG A 280 4.68 -20.42 -8.20
N ARG A 281 5.34 -21.55 -7.91
CA ARG A 281 5.47 -22.07 -6.54
C ARG A 281 6.33 -21.20 -5.61
N MET A 282 7.16 -20.31 -6.16
CA MET A 282 7.94 -19.35 -5.37
C MET A 282 7.05 -18.23 -4.81
N VAL A 283 5.91 -17.95 -5.44
CA VAL A 283 5.06 -16.78 -5.13
C VAL A 283 3.78 -17.20 -4.42
N THR A 284 3.49 -16.55 -3.30
CA THR A 284 2.22 -16.67 -2.57
C THR A 284 1.48 -15.33 -2.66
N PHE A 285 0.34 -15.33 -3.34
CA PHE A 285 -0.52 -14.15 -3.44
C PHE A 285 -1.51 -14.09 -2.27
N ALA A 286 -1.62 -12.93 -1.62
CA ALA A 286 -2.57 -12.74 -0.51
C ALA A 286 -3.14 -11.31 -0.47
N PRO A 287 -4.42 -11.15 -0.09
CA PRO A 287 -4.94 -9.83 0.22
C PRO A 287 -4.24 -9.27 1.46
N HIS A 288 -3.74 -8.04 1.38
CA HIS A 288 -3.09 -7.35 2.50
C HIS A 288 -3.16 -5.84 2.30
N ASN A 289 -3.57 -5.13 3.33
CA ASN A 289 -3.51 -3.68 3.39
C ASN A 289 -2.33 -3.23 4.27
N ILE A 290 -1.27 -2.71 3.66
CA ILE A 290 -0.04 -2.30 4.38
C ILE A 290 -0.28 -1.24 5.47
N LEU A 291 -1.35 -0.45 5.35
CA LEU A 291 -1.68 0.62 6.30
C LEU A 291 -2.36 0.09 7.56
N SER A 292 -3.08 -1.03 7.47
CA SER A 292 -3.89 -1.55 8.58
C SER A 292 -3.38 -2.89 9.11
N ASP A 293 -2.90 -3.74 8.22
CA ASP A 293 -2.62 -5.13 8.52
C ASP A 293 -1.20 -5.29 9.10
N PRO A 294 -0.98 -6.28 9.97
CA PRO A 294 0.35 -6.57 10.49
C PRO A 294 1.32 -6.92 9.34
N PRO A 295 2.56 -6.41 9.36
CA PRO A 295 3.54 -6.69 8.31
C PRO A 295 4.09 -8.13 8.40
N PHE A 296 4.54 -8.67 7.27
CA PHE A 296 5.32 -9.90 7.26
C PHE A 296 6.72 -9.62 7.81
N LEU A 297 7.13 -10.31 8.87
CA LEU A 297 8.44 -10.12 9.52
C LEU A 297 9.53 -10.97 8.86
N HIS A 298 10.80 -10.72 9.18
CA HIS A 298 11.96 -11.50 8.72
C HIS A 298 12.08 -11.54 7.18
N MET A 299 11.91 -10.38 6.54
CA MET A 299 12.07 -10.20 5.08
C MET A 299 13.52 -9.87 4.74
N HIS A 300 14.05 -10.50 3.70
CA HIS A 300 15.39 -10.19 3.17
C HIS A 300 15.32 -9.06 2.13
N LEU A 301 14.24 -9.03 1.36
CA LEU A 301 13.96 -8.01 0.36
C LEU A 301 12.49 -7.58 0.47
N ILE A 302 12.23 -6.28 0.56
CA ILE A 302 10.91 -5.70 0.34
C ILE A 302 10.96 -4.88 -0.94
N SER A 303 10.06 -5.17 -1.87
CA SER A 303 9.80 -4.36 -3.07
C SER A 303 8.46 -3.64 -2.87
N CYS A 304 8.49 -2.32 -2.82
CA CYS A 304 7.28 -1.49 -2.73
C CYS A 304 7.42 -0.34 -3.73
N ARG A 305 7.01 -0.60 -4.97
CA ARG A 305 7.29 0.29 -6.10
C ARG A 305 6.01 0.90 -6.65
N ASN A 306 6.05 2.21 -6.89
CA ASN A 306 4.95 2.98 -7.48
C ASN A 306 3.64 2.89 -6.67
N MET A 307 3.74 2.82 -5.35
CA MET A 307 2.62 2.72 -4.42
C MET A 307 2.60 3.90 -3.45
N LEU A 308 3.76 4.24 -2.86
CA LEU A 308 3.90 5.34 -1.90
C LEU A 308 3.51 6.68 -2.53
N ILE A 309 3.67 6.84 -3.84
CA ILE A 309 3.28 8.04 -4.58
C ILE A 309 1.81 8.44 -4.39
N TYR A 310 0.93 7.47 -4.08
CA TYR A 310 -0.50 7.69 -3.85
C TYR A 310 -0.85 8.05 -2.42
N LEU A 311 0.05 7.80 -1.47
CA LEU A 311 -0.18 7.99 -0.04
C LEU A 311 0.18 9.41 0.39
N GLU A 312 -0.54 9.92 1.40
CA GLU A 312 -0.16 11.12 2.13
C GLU A 312 1.17 10.93 2.86
N LYS A 313 1.89 12.03 3.12
CA LYS A 313 3.26 11.97 3.69
C LYS A 313 3.29 11.17 5.01
N SER A 314 2.28 11.34 5.88
CA SER A 314 2.17 10.59 7.13
C SER A 314 2.03 9.08 6.92
N ALA A 315 1.22 8.67 5.94
CA ALA A 315 1.02 7.26 5.60
C ALA A 315 2.26 6.65 4.94
N GLN A 316 3.00 7.43 4.14
CA GLN A 316 4.29 6.99 3.59
C GLN A 316 5.31 6.71 4.72
N VAL A 317 5.44 7.62 5.69
CA VAL A 317 6.36 7.45 6.83
C VAL A 317 5.99 6.21 7.65
N GLU A 318 4.71 6.05 7.99
CA GLU A 318 4.22 4.86 8.73
C GLU A 318 4.50 3.56 7.96
N THR A 319 4.28 3.55 6.65
CA THR A 319 4.58 2.40 5.77
C THR A 319 6.07 2.05 5.78
N LEU A 320 6.94 3.07 5.67
CA LEU A 320 8.39 2.89 5.70
C LEU A 320 8.89 2.37 7.06
N THR A 321 8.32 2.86 8.18
CA THR A 321 8.63 2.33 9.51
C THR A 321 8.23 0.87 9.64
N ARG A 322 7.08 0.46 9.08
CA ARG A 322 6.68 -0.95 9.03
C ARG A 322 7.64 -1.81 8.20
N PHE A 323 8.12 -1.30 7.07
CA PHE A 323 9.12 -1.99 6.26
C PHE A 323 10.44 -2.17 7.01
N SER A 324 10.90 -1.15 7.73
CA SER A 324 12.08 -1.27 8.57
C SER A 324 11.91 -2.34 9.64
N ALA A 325 10.75 -2.39 10.32
CA ALA A 325 10.46 -3.43 11.30
C ALA A 325 10.37 -4.85 10.68
N ALA A 326 9.88 -4.95 9.45
CA ALA A 326 9.72 -6.19 8.70
C ALA A 326 11.02 -6.77 8.15
N LEU A 327 11.96 -5.90 7.75
CA LEU A 327 13.23 -6.30 7.16
C LEU A 327 14.19 -6.91 8.18
N GLU A 328 14.91 -7.94 7.76
CA GLU A 328 16.10 -8.43 8.46
C GLU A 328 17.19 -7.38 8.49
N GLN A 329 18.11 -7.51 9.45
CA GLN A 329 19.32 -6.68 9.45
C GLN A 329 20.07 -6.87 8.13
N GLN A 330 20.54 -5.75 7.56
CA GLN A 330 21.14 -5.71 6.20
C GLN A 330 20.18 -6.08 5.05
N GLY A 331 18.87 -6.26 5.32
CA GLY A 331 17.87 -6.47 4.29
C GLY A 331 17.71 -5.28 3.35
N ILE A 332 17.17 -5.52 2.16
CA ILE A 332 17.05 -4.52 1.09
C ILE A 332 15.61 -4.02 0.97
N LEU A 333 15.46 -2.70 0.85
CA LEU A 333 14.23 -2.04 0.44
C LEU A 333 14.41 -1.51 -0.99
N PHE A 334 13.51 -1.92 -1.89
CA PHE A 334 13.50 -1.52 -3.29
C PHE A 334 12.23 -0.70 -3.60
N LEU A 335 12.41 0.57 -3.96
CA LEU A 335 11.31 1.50 -4.22
C LEU A 335 11.23 1.88 -5.72
N GLY A 336 10.14 2.54 -6.11
CA GLY A 336 9.94 3.12 -7.43
C GLY A 336 10.74 4.41 -7.62
N SER A 337 11.01 4.78 -8.87
CA SER A 337 11.90 5.90 -9.23
C SER A 337 11.55 7.27 -8.63
N SER A 338 10.27 7.50 -8.34
CA SER A 338 9.74 8.76 -7.78
C SER A 338 9.53 8.70 -6.26
N GLU A 339 9.99 7.63 -5.61
CA GLU A 339 9.78 7.37 -4.19
C GLU A 339 11.09 7.52 -3.41
N SER A 340 11.00 7.72 -2.11
CA SER A 340 12.18 7.84 -1.23
C SER A 340 11.83 7.45 0.20
N VAL A 341 12.85 7.19 1.01
CA VAL A 341 12.70 6.84 2.44
C VAL A 341 12.33 8.03 3.34
N LEU A 342 12.06 9.22 2.78
CA LEU A 342 11.62 10.42 3.50
C LEU A 342 12.41 10.68 4.79
N ASP A 343 11.70 10.85 5.91
CA ASP A 343 12.22 11.17 7.25
C ASP A 343 12.73 9.91 7.99
N THR A 344 12.64 8.71 7.39
CA THR A 344 13.14 7.42 7.95
C THR A 344 14.57 7.09 7.50
N GLN A 345 15.31 8.07 6.94
CA GLN A 345 16.69 7.88 6.45
C GLN A 345 17.66 7.32 7.49
N SER A 346 17.44 7.56 8.79
CA SER A 346 18.30 7.00 9.84
C SER A 346 18.22 5.47 9.95
N GLU A 347 17.15 4.85 9.43
CA GLU A 347 16.96 3.40 9.46
C GLU A 347 17.51 2.71 8.20
N PHE A 348 17.71 3.48 7.13
CA PHE A 348 18.05 2.99 5.79
C PHE A 348 19.29 3.68 5.20
N LEU A 349 20.32 2.90 4.93
CA LEU A 349 21.47 3.31 4.13
C LEU A 349 21.09 3.32 2.65
N THR A 350 21.46 4.36 1.91
CA THR A 350 21.28 4.39 0.46
C THR A 350 22.35 3.53 -0.20
N VAL A 351 21.94 2.48 -0.93
CA VAL A 351 22.83 1.65 -1.77
C VAL A 351 22.95 2.29 -3.15
N ASP A 352 21.82 2.64 -3.75
CA ASP A 352 21.75 3.42 -4.98
C ASP A 352 20.55 4.38 -4.94
N GLY A 353 20.84 5.68 -4.89
CA GLY A 353 19.83 6.74 -4.76
C GLY A 353 19.05 7.01 -6.05
N ARG A 354 19.58 6.62 -7.21
CA ARG A 354 18.94 6.79 -8.53
C ARG A 354 18.00 5.64 -8.82
N LEU A 355 18.43 4.41 -8.49
CA LEU A 355 17.64 3.19 -8.63
C LEU A 355 16.75 2.90 -7.43
N LYS A 356 16.85 3.72 -6.37
CA LYS A 356 16.01 3.68 -5.17
C LYS A 356 16.12 2.36 -4.42
N ILE A 357 17.36 1.91 -4.25
CA ILE A 357 17.72 0.71 -3.49
C ILE A 357 18.37 1.16 -2.19
N TYR A 358 17.84 0.64 -1.09
CA TYR A 358 18.23 0.98 0.27
C TYR A 358 18.52 -0.28 1.08
N ARG A 359 19.38 -0.17 2.08
CA ARG A 359 19.75 -1.27 2.98
C ARG A 359 19.41 -0.90 4.42
N LYS A 360 18.77 -1.80 5.15
CA LYS A 360 18.51 -1.59 6.58
C LYS A 360 19.82 -1.57 7.35
N GLN A 361 20.06 -0.48 8.08
CA GLN A 361 21.29 -0.28 8.87
C GLN A 361 21.01 -0.09 10.37
N GLY A 362 19.77 0.25 10.75
CA GLY A 362 19.43 0.59 12.13
C GLY A 362 19.59 -0.58 13.13
N THR A 363 20.43 -0.36 14.15
CA THR A 363 20.34 -1.08 15.43
C THR A 363 18.97 -0.81 16.01
N ILE A 364 18.25 -1.86 16.43
CA ILE A 364 16.90 -1.81 17.00
C ILE A 364 16.75 -0.60 17.94
N THR A 365 16.20 0.51 17.44
CA THR A 365 15.50 1.45 18.32
C THR A 365 14.23 0.71 18.66
N SER A 366 14.22 0.15 19.86
CA SER A 366 13.12 -0.63 20.42
C SER A 366 11.87 0.25 20.52
N ARG A 367 11.20 0.51 19.42
CA ARG A 367 9.76 0.71 19.41
C ARG A 367 9.17 -0.68 19.42
N PRO A 368 8.51 -1.09 20.52
CA PRO A 368 7.88 -2.39 20.57
C PRO A 368 6.91 -2.52 19.38
N LEU A 369 6.91 -3.68 18.72
CA LEU A 369 6.12 -3.93 17.51
C LEU A 369 4.62 -3.59 17.66
N TYR A 370 4.10 -3.56 18.90
CA TYR A 370 2.73 -3.17 19.21
C TYR A 370 2.43 -1.68 19.02
N SER A 371 3.44 -0.80 19.00
CA SER A 371 3.26 0.63 18.69
C SER A 371 3.11 0.88 17.18
N LEU A 372 3.21 -0.16 16.35
CA LEU A 372 2.97 -0.14 14.91
C LEU A 372 1.59 -0.72 14.55
N LEU A 373 0.77 -1.07 15.54
CA LEU A 373 -0.65 -1.33 15.29
C LEU A 373 -1.36 0.03 15.18
N PRO A 374 -2.27 0.23 14.21
CA PRO A 374 -2.94 1.50 14.07
C PRO A 374 -3.75 1.80 15.34
N GLU A 375 -3.28 2.77 16.14
CA GLU A 375 -4.17 3.51 17.03
C GLU A 375 -5.20 4.21 16.12
N LYS A 376 -6.48 3.86 16.27
CA LYS A 376 -7.57 4.67 15.70
C LYS A 376 -7.43 6.07 16.29
N LYS A 377 -6.79 6.99 15.56
CA LYS A 377 -6.69 8.39 15.95
C LYS A 377 -8.11 8.94 16.06
N LYS A 378 -8.51 9.26 17.29
CA LYS A 378 -9.64 10.15 17.57
C LYS A 378 -9.40 11.45 16.83
N ALA A 379 -10.43 11.94 16.13
CA ALA A 379 -10.46 13.28 15.58
C ALA A 379 -10.07 14.28 16.68
N THR A 380 -9.04 15.09 16.40
CA THR A 380 -8.66 16.23 17.22
C THR A 380 -9.69 17.34 16.98
N ALA A 381 -10.70 17.42 17.85
CA ALA A 381 -11.52 18.62 17.96
C ALA A 381 -10.72 19.69 18.71
N GLY A 382 -10.73 20.89 18.14
CA GLY A 382 -10.22 22.10 18.77
C GLY A 382 -10.89 22.37 20.11
N SER A 383 -10.23 23.24 20.87
CA SER A 383 -10.64 23.76 22.17
C SER A 383 -12.12 24.16 22.23
N GLU A 384 -12.96 23.29 22.80
CA GLU A 384 -14.17 23.72 23.51
C GLU A 384 -14.19 23.07 24.90
N ARG A 385 -14.21 23.93 25.92
CA ARG A 385 -14.51 23.56 27.30
C ARG A 385 -15.98 23.13 27.36
N GLY A 386 -16.23 21.85 27.11
CA GLY A 386 -17.52 21.20 27.34
C GLY A 386 -17.27 19.79 27.87
N SER A 387 -17.87 19.44 28.99
CA SER A 387 -17.65 18.19 29.72
C SER A 387 -17.81 16.95 28.84
N SER A 388 -16.71 16.41 28.32
CA SER A 388 -16.71 15.16 27.56
C SER A 388 -16.66 13.98 28.51
N LYS A 389 -17.75 13.20 28.58
CA LYS A 389 -17.72 11.86 29.15
C LYS A 389 -16.92 10.97 28.20
N MET A 390 -15.66 10.69 28.56
CA MET A 390 -14.82 9.74 27.84
C MET A 390 -15.55 8.39 27.74
N PRO A 391 -15.65 7.76 26.55
CA PRO A 391 -16.25 6.44 26.43
C PRO A 391 -15.47 5.43 27.27
N LEU A 392 -16.15 4.71 28.17
CA LEU A 392 -15.57 3.67 29.05
C LEU A 392 -14.72 2.64 28.29
N SER A 393 -15.07 2.36 27.03
CA SER A 393 -14.32 1.47 26.13
C SER A 393 -12.90 1.95 25.82
N SER A 394 -12.65 3.26 25.84
CA SER A 394 -11.32 3.84 25.63
C SER A 394 -10.49 3.95 26.92
N LEU A 395 -11.12 3.84 28.09
CA LEU A 395 -10.43 3.75 29.39
C LEU A 395 -10.09 2.30 29.76
N TYR A 396 -10.81 1.33 29.22
CA TYR A 396 -10.67 -0.08 29.58
C TYR A 396 -9.26 -0.64 29.34
N PRO A 397 -8.59 -0.40 28.19
CA PRO A 397 -7.21 -0.87 27.98
C PRO A 397 -6.21 -0.20 28.92
N LEU A 398 -6.38 1.10 29.20
CA LEU A 398 -5.53 1.86 30.13
C LEU A 398 -5.72 1.41 31.59
N LEU A 399 -6.95 1.08 31.98
CA LEU A 399 -7.26 0.49 33.28
C LEU A 399 -6.70 -0.92 33.39
N LEU A 400 -6.81 -1.75 32.34
CA LEU A 400 -6.19 -3.07 32.34
C LEU A 400 -4.67 -2.98 32.47
N GLU A 401 -4.02 -2.06 31.76
CA GLU A 401 -2.57 -1.87 31.84
C GLU A 401 -2.12 -1.34 33.21
N ARG A 402 -2.88 -0.44 33.83
CA ARG A 402 -2.51 0.20 35.10
C ARG A 402 -2.97 -0.56 36.34
N CYS A 403 -4.04 -1.36 36.24
CA CYS A 403 -4.67 -2.01 37.40
C CYS A 403 -4.55 -3.54 37.38
N MET A 404 -4.29 -4.19 36.24
CA MET A 404 -4.10 -5.64 36.25
C MET A 404 -2.68 -6.01 36.68
N PRO A 405 -2.53 -6.97 37.61
CA PRO A 405 -1.22 -7.51 37.93
C PRO A 405 -0.64 -8.25 36.71
N THR A 406 0.69 -8.40 36.70
CA THR A 406 1.39 -9.23 35.70
C THR A 406 0.75 -10.62 35.60
N GLY A 407 0.21 -10.97 34.44
CA GLY A 407 -0.53 -12.22 34.28
C GLY A 407 -0.91 -12.57 32.85
N PHE A 408 -1.46 -13.78 32.67
CA PHE A 408 -1.91 -14.31 31.39
C PHE A 408 -3.40 -14.61 31.45
N LEU A 409 -4.14 -14.25 30.40
CA LEU A 409 -5.50 -14.72 30.17
C LEU A 409 -5.47 -15.85 29.16
N VAL A 410 -6.02 -17.00 29.53
CA VAL A 410 -6.10 -18.19 28.66
C VAL A 410 -7.53 -18.67 28.52
N ASN A 411 -7.85 -19.28 27.37
CA ASN A 411 -9.16 -19.90 27.15
C ASN A 411 -9.25 -21.30 27.80
N SER A 412 -10.40 -21.96 27.63
CA SER A 412 -10.63 -23.32 28.13
C SER A 412 -9.77 -24.41 27.46
N LYS A 413 -9.16 -24.14 26.31
CA LYS A 413 -8.20 -25.01 25.63
C LYS A 413 -6.75 -24.76 26.09
N GLY A 414 -6.50 -23.65 26.78
CA GLY A 414 -5.17 -23.23 27.20
C GLY A 414 -4.46 -22.31 26.21
N ASP A 415 -5.19 -21.81 25.19
CA ASP A 415 -4.64 -20.80 24.29
C ASP A 415 -4.53 -19.46 25.00
N LEU A 416 -3.42 -18.78 24.80
CA LEU A 416 -3.17 -17.43 25.29
C LEU A 416 -4.07 -16.43 24.54
N LEU A 417 -4.96 -15.78 25.28
CA LEU A 417 -5.84 -14.72 24.78
C LEU A 417 -5.27 -13.32 25.01
N HIS A 418 -4.60 -13.12 26.15
CA HIS A 418 -4.07 -11.81 26.53
C HIS A 418 -2.92 -11.89 27.53
N THR A 419 -2.06 -10.87 27.55
CA THR A 419 -0.95 -10.72 28.50
C THR A 419 -1.08 -9.39 29.21
N PHE A 420 -0.91 -9.34 30.53
CA PHE A 420 -1.02 -8.13 31.35
C PHE A 420 0.31 -7.79 32.02
N GLY A 421 0.54 -6.51 32.32
CA GLY A 421 1.60 -6.04 33.22
C GLY A 421 3.01 -6.55 32.88
N GLY A 422 3.37 -6.61 31.59
CA GLY A 422 4.69 -7.05 31.14
C GLY A 422 4.95 -8.57 31.21
N ALA A 423 3.91 -9.39 31.39
CA ALA A 423 4.05 -10.86 31.44
C ALA A 423 4.64 -11.47 30.15
N GLY A 424 4.62 -10.72 29.03
CA GLY A 424 5.24 -11.13 27.77
C GLY A 424 6.71 -11.49 27.86
N LYS A 425 7.46 -10.96 28.84
CA LYS A 425 8.89 -11.30 29.05
C LYS A 425 9.14 -12.77 29.43
N TYR A 426 8.11 -13.49 29.87
CA TYR A 426 8.19 -14.92 30.20
C TYR A 426 7.79 -15.83 29.03
N LEU A 427 7.34 -15.25 27.91
CA LEU A 427 6.97 -15.96 26.70
C LEU A 427 8.18 -16.09 25.79
N GLN A 428 8.47 -17.28 25.29
CA GLN A 428 9.42 -17.47 24.19
C GLN A 428 8.77 -18.31 23.11
N ILE A 429 8.60 -17.72 21.93
CA ILE A 429 8.04 -18.41 20.77
C ILE A 429 9.23 -18.84 19.91
N ILE A 430 9.53 -20.14 19.91
CA ILE A 430 10.59 -20.73 19.08
C ILE A 430 9.92 -21.71 18.10
N GLY A 431 10.06 -21.46 16.80
CA GLY A 431 9.48 -22.30 15.75
C GLY A 431 8.05 -21.90 15.32
N PRO A 432 7.24 -22.83 14.78
CA PRO A 432 5.92 -22.51 14.22
C PRO A 432 5.00 -21.83 15.24
N VAL A 433 4.16 -20.89 14.77
CA VAL A 433 3.31 -20.06 15.63
C VAL A 433 2.38 -20.95 16.46
N ARG A 434 2.64 -20.96 17.77
CA ARG A 434 1.86 -21.66 18.78
C ARG A 434 1.03 -20.66 19.56
N THR A 435 -0.25 -20.94 19.75
CA THR A 435 -1.15 -20.16 20.61
C THR A 435 -1.28 -20.74 22.01
N ASP A 436 -0.80 -21.96 22.24
CA ASP A 436 -0.94 -22.68 23.51
C ASP A 436 0.05 -22.18 24.55
N ILE A 437 -0.44 -21.79 25.74
CA ILE A 437 0.43 -21.27 26.82
C ILE A 437 1.49 -22.29 27.24
N ALA A 438 1.19 -23.58 27.07
CA ALA A 438 2.11 -24.69 27.34
C ALA A 438 3.31 -24.73 26.38
N GLY A 439 3.12 -24.32 25.13
CA GLY A 439 4.16 -24.27 24.10
C GLY A 439 4.97 -22.97 24.10
N ILE A 440 4.45 -21.93 24.76
CA ILE A 440 5.05 -20.59 24.78
C ILE A 440 5.84 -20.32 26.08
N LEU A 441 5.41 -20.90 27.22
CA LEU A 441 6.16 -20.84 28.47
C LEU A 441 7.24 -21.91 28.53
N HIS A 442 8.36 -21.60 29.20
CA HIS A 442 9.51 -22.50 29.34
C HIS A 442 9.93 -22.68 30.80
N GLY A 443 10.80 -23.66 31.03
CA GLY A 443 11.40 -23.94 32.34
C GLY A 443 10.38 -24.33 33.42
N ASN A 444 10.72 -24.06 34.68
CA ASN A 444 9.88 -24.41 35.84
C ASN A 444 8.55 -23.64 35.85
N LEU A 445 8.52 -22.46 35.22
CA LEU A 445 7.31 -21.66 35.09
C LEU A 445 6.23 -22.36 34.26
N ARG A 446 6.62 -23.04 33.17
CA ARG A 446 5.69 -23.86 32.38
C ARG A 446 5.04 -24.95 33.24
N VAL A 447 5.85 -25.67 34.02
CA VAL A 447 5.36 -26.79 34.86
C VAL A 447 4.41 -26.27 35.93
N ALA A 448 4.76 -25.19 36.61
CA ALA A 448 3.93 -24.57 37.63
C ALA A 448 2.59 -24.06 37.05
N VAL A 449 2.62 -23.38 35.90
CA VAL A 449 1.42 -22.83 35.25
C VAL A 449 0.49 -23.94 34.75
N MET A 450 1.03 -24.98 34.10
CA MET A 450 0.20 -26.10 33.63
C MET A 450 -0.48 -26.84 34.79
N THR A 451 0.28 -27.09 35.88
CA THR A 451 -0.27 -27.69 37.10
C THR A 451 -1.34 -26.81 37.74
N ALA A 452 -1.14 -25.48 37.73
CA ALA A 452 -2.10 -24.51 38.25
C ALA A 452 -3.40 -24.52 37.44
N ILE A 453 -3.31 -24.54 36.10
CA ILE A 453 -4.47 -24.56 35.19
C ILE A 453 -5.28 -25.83 35.39
N GLU A 454 -4.65 -27.00 35.46
CA GLU A 454 -5.37 -28.27 35.67
C GLU A 454 -6.08 -28.33 37.03
N ARG A 455 -5.38 -27.94 38.11
CA ARG A 455 -5.98 -27.90 39.46
C ARG A 455 -7.11 -26.88 39.55
N SER A 456 -6.92 -25.71 38.96
CA SER A 456 -7.95 -24.66 38.89
C SER A 456 -9.18 -25.12 38.10
N ARG A 457 -8.99 -25.81 36.96
CA ARG A 457 -10.11 -26.38 36.18
C ARG A 457 -10.89 -27.43 36.96
N LYS A 458 -10.20 -28.32 37.68
CA LYS A 458 -10.82 -29.39 38.45
C LYS A 458 -11.59 -28.88 39.67
N ASN A 459 -11.00 -27.95 40.41
CA ASN A 459 -11.53 -27.52 41.72
C ASN A 459 -12.25 -26.16 41.67
N ARG A 460 -12.13 -25.41 40.56
CA ARG A 460 -12.66 -24.05 40.37
C ARG A 460 -12.25 -23.05 41.47
N THR A 461 -11.06 -23.26 42.04
CA THR A 461 -10.48 -22.42 43.10
C THR A 461 -9.17 -21.80 42.65
N PRO A 462 -8.79 -20.61 43.16
CA PRO A 462 -7.47 -20.05 42.95
C PRO A 462 -6.36 -21.01 43.40
N VAL A 463 -5.33 -21.18 42.59
CA VAL A 463 -4.16 -22.02 42.90
C VAL A 463 -2.94 -21.12 43.00
N ARG A 464 -2.18 -21.24 44.09
CA ARG A 464 -0.98 -20.44 44.34
C ARG A 464 0.23 -21.35 44.47
N PHE A 465 1.31 -20.98 43.78
CA PHE A 465 2.63 -21.55 43.94
C PHE A 465 3.58 -20.44 44.42
N SER A 466 4.47 -20.76 45.36
CA SER A 466 5.62 -19.92 45.73
C SER A 466 6.91 -20.58 45.23
N ASP A 467 7.98 -19.79 45.12
CA ASP A 467 9.34 -20.28 44.84
C ASP A 467 9.49 -21.01 43.48
N VAL A 468 8.79 -20.51 42.47
CA VAL A 468 8.92 -20.96 41.07
C VAL A 468 10.13 -20.24 40.45
N SER A 469 11.31 -20.86 40.53
CA SER A 469 12.59 -20.34 40.04
C SER A 469 12.87 -20.66 38.57
#